data_AF-A0A9D8YE38-F1
#
_entry.id   AF-A0A9D8YE38-F1
#
_cell.length_a   1.000
_cell.length_b   1.000
_cell.length_c   1.000
_cell.angle_alpha   90.00
_cell.angle_beta   90.00
_cell.angle_gamma   90.00
#
_symmetry.space_group_name_H-M   'P 1'
#
loop_
_entity.id
_entity.type
_entity.pdbx_description
1 polymer ?
#
loop_
_entity_poly.entity_id
_entity_poly.type
_entity_poly.pdbx_seq_one_letter_code
_entity_poly.pdbx_strand_id
1 'polypeptide(L)'
;MAEDQAPGADNEKRSPFPPVERTDVSSARTEKFKNERDYVGLGVDLMIEAGSYITIATSILGPDGTWTRDQAAIGGNMVRLYKLFSAVLDQTVQHRRETSFIFARLAFETIVAIRYLLQEYDPELVLRYIAHSLEHERRLLQTMERNIEARSGIVLPIEERMRKSIDRMFTCSGVTLDNLPKRRERDWGGKNLYEKAKAVGLESAYLSMFSGASQNVHGAWGDLYAHHLDTEGDGRFKPNIEWNTPRPQLLYSIAFLSLETSGLFALHMGGEEVANFLIPHLDDLRERIAEADRAHEAYLAGKTWPEI
;
A
#
# COMPACT_ATOMS: atom_id res chain seq x y z
N MET A 1 -9.45 66.81 3.11
CA MET A 1 -8.24 66.00 2.93
C MET A 1 -8.42 64.79 3.84
N ALA A 2 -9.15 63.75 3.44
CA ALA A 2 -8.81 62.76 2.42
C ALA A 2 -7.42 62.17 2.68
N GLU A 3 -7.37 61.13 3.50
CA GLU A 3 -6.44 60.02 3.28
C GLU A 3 -7.22 58.73 3.54
N ASP A 4 -7.42 58.05 2.42
CA ASP A 4 -8.07 56.78 2.18
C ASP A 4 -6.99 55.71 2.38
N GLN A 5 -7.15 54.82 3.35
CA GLN A 5 -6.36 53.59 3.42
C GLN A 5 -7.29 52.40 3.23
N ALA A 6 -7.12 51.80 2.06
CA ALA A 6 -7.88 50.70 1.50
C ALA A 6 -7.87 49.44 2.40
N PRO A 7 -8.95 48.65 2.40
CA PRO A 7 -8.93 47.30 2.93
C PRO A 7 -8.30 46.39 1.87
N GLY A 8 -7.06 45.97 2.08
CA GLY A 8 -6.30 45.22 1.09
C GLY A 8 -5.51 44.06 1.70
N ALA A 9 -5.93 42.86 1.31
CA ALA A 9 -5.12 41.65 1.15
C ALA A 9 -4.54 41.00 2.42
N ASP A 10 -5.36 40.21 3.11
CA ASP A 10 -4.85 39.06 3.86
C ASP A 10 -5.89 37.92 3.88
N ASN A 11 -6.36 37.58 2.68
CA ASN A 11 -7.16 36.39 2.44
C ASN A 11 -6.36 35.45 1.53
N GLU A 12 -5.09 35.21 1.88
CA GLU A 12 -4.43 33.98 1.46
C GLU A 12 -5.28 32.83 1.99
N LYS A 13 -5.97 32.14 1.08
CA LYS A 13 -6.72 30.93 1.39
C LYS A 13 -5.76 29.95 2.06
N ARG A 14 -5.77 29.91 3.40
CA ARG A 14 -5.06 28.88 4.16
C ARG A 14 -5.48 27.54 3.61
N SER A 15 -4.49 26.71 3.25
CA SER A 15 -4.73 25.32 2.86
C SER A 15 -5.66 24.66 3.88
N PRO A 16 -6.73 23.97 3.45
CA PRO A 16 -7.60 23.23 4.37
C PRO A 16 -6.91 21.99 4.97
N PHE A 17 -5.67 21.69 4.53
CA PHE A 17 -4.90 20.54 4.99
C PHE A 17 -3.76 20.94 5.92
N PRO A 18 -3.37 20.05 6.86
CA PRO A 18 -2.18 20.27 7.67
C PRO A 18 -0.94 20.47 6.77
N PRO A 19 0.04 21.29 7.20
CA PRO A 19 1.26 21.45 6.45
C PRO A 19 2.00 20.11 6.35
N VAL A 20 2.45 19.78 5.15
CA VAL A 20 3.31 18.62 4.89
C VAL A 20 4.73 19.13 4.68
N GLU A 21 5.68 18.56 5.43
CA GLU A 21 7.09 18.90 5.27
C GLU A 21 7.61 18.39 3.92
N ARG A 22 8.20 19.30 3.14
CA ARG A 22 8.70 19.00 1.81
C ARG A 22 10.15 18.50 1.87
N THR A 23 10.41 17.35 1.29
CA THR A 23 11.76 16.78 1.17
C THR A 23 12.56 17.44 0.06
N ASP A 24 13.75 17.97 0.40
CA ASP A 24 14.72 18.50 -0.56
C ASP A 24 15.36 17.36 -1.37
N VAL A 25 15.19 17.37 -2.69
CA VAL A 25 15.81 16.44 -3.65
C VAL A 25 16.78 17.13 -4.60
N SER A 26 17.17 18.37 -4.30
CA SER A 26 18.02 19.18 -5.17
C SER A 26 19.32 18.47 -5.54
N SER A 27 19.85 18.76 -6.74
CA SER A 27 21.16 18.25 -7.18
C SER A 27 22.27 18.60 -6.18
N ALA A 28 22.20 19.79 -5.58
CA ALA A 28 23.14 20.23 -4.54
C ALA A 28 23.14 19.33 -3.28
N ARG A 29 22.04 18.62 -3.00
CA ARG A 29 21.95 17.59 -1.95
C ARG A 29 22.47 16.25 -2.48
N THR A 30 21.94 15.77 -3.60
CA THR A 30 22.22 14.41 -4.11
C THR A 30 23.65 14.24 -4.62
N GLU A 31 24.29 15.27 -5.16
CA GLU A 31 25.70 15.25 -5.57
C GLU A 31 26.67 15.06 -4.39
N LYS A 32 26.22 15.32 -3.15
CA LYS A 32 27.03 15.10 -1.94
C LYS A 32 26.96 13.66 -1.43
N PHE A 33 26.06 12.83 -1.97
CA PHE A 33 25.89 11.45 -1.55
C PHE A 33 27.10 10.61 -1.96
N LYS A 34 27.56 9.77 -1.04
CA LYS A 34 28.79 8.99 -1.19
C LYS A 34 28.53 7.49 -1.28
N ASN A 35 27.38 7.04 -0.80
CA ASN A 35 27.05 5.63 -0.68
C ASN A 35 25.52 5.41 -0.90
N GLU A 36 25.09 4.15 -1.08
CA GLU A 36 23.66 3.83 -1.23
C GLU A 36 22.83 4.23 0.00
N ARG A 37 23.42 4.22 1.22
CA ARG A 37 22.71 4.55 2.45
C ARG A 37 22.23 6.00 2.46
N ASP A 38 22.95 6.91 1.83
CA ASP A 38 22.51 8.31 1.68
C ASP A 38 21.22 8.39 0.84
N TYR A 39 21.14 7.59 -0.24
CA TYR A 39 19.93 7.48 -1.07
C TYR A 39 18.79 6.76 -0.35
N VAL A 40 19.08 5.74 0.48
CA VAL A 40 18.08 5.11 1.34
C VAL A 40 17.51 6.12 2.34
N GLY A 41 18.37 6.96 2.94
CA GLY A 41 17.93 8.05 3.82
C GLY A 41 16.99 9.02 3.10
N LEU A 42 17.36 9.46 1.88
CA LEU A 42 16.47 10.27 1.05
C LEU A 42 15.15 9.57 0.72
N GLY A 43 15.17 8.27 0.44
CA GLY A 43 13.98 7.46 0.20
C GLY A 43 13.07 7.37 1.43
N VAL A 44 13.64 7.31 2.64
CA VAL A 44 12.88 7.36 3.89
C VAL A 44 12.19 8.73 4.05
N ASP A 45 12.90 9.84 3.82
CA ASP A 45 12.32 11.18 3.90
C ASP A 45 11.15 11.34 2.91
N LEU A 46 11.34 10.93 1.65
CA LEU A 46 10.30 10.98 0.61
C LEU A 46 9.10 10.08 0.94
N MET A 47 9.34 8.92 1.52
CA MET A 47 8.28 8.03 2.01
C MET A 47 7.51 8.70 3.17
N ILE A 48 8.16 9.36 4.13
CA ILE A 48 7.47 10.08 5.22
C ILE A 48 6.53 11.15 4.64
N GLU A 49 7.02 11.92 3.67
CA GLU A 49 6.20 12.90 2.96
C GLU A 49 5.02 12.25 2.23
N ALA A 50 5.26 11.18 1.47
CA ALA A 50 4.20 10.44 0.78
C ALA A 50 3.16 9.85 1.75
N GLY A 51 3.61 9.31 2.89
CA GLY A 51 2.75 8.82 3.97
C GLY A 51 1.85 9.90 4.56
N SER A 52 2.34 11.15 4.61
CA SER A 52 1.56 12.30 5.05
C SER A 52 0.43 12.61 4.07
N TYR A 53 0.71 12.58 2.76
CA TYR A 53 -0.33 12.73 1.73
C TYR A 53 -1.32 11.55 1.69
N ILE A 54 -0.88 10.32 1.90
CA ILE A 54 -1.78 9.16 2.03
C ILE A 54 -2.71 9.36 3.23
N THR A 55 -2.20 9.88 4.35
CA THR A 55 -3.00 10.20 5.55
C THR A 55 -4.06 11.26 5.25
N ILE A 56 -3.67 12.33 4.54
CA ILE A 56 -4.61 13.35 4.04
C ILE A 56 -5.68 12.70 3.17
N ALA A 57 -5.29 11.86 2.20
CA ALA A 57 -6.24 11.16 1.33
C ALA A 57 -7.21 10.29 2.13
N THR A 58 -6.74 9.53 3.13
CA THR A 58 -7.62 8.71 4.00
C THR A 58 -8.59 9.51 4.86
N SER A 59 -8.38 10.83 4.97
CA SER A 59 -9.26 11.74 5.72
C SER A 59 -10.35 12.34 4.84
N ILE A 60 -10.46 11.95 3.57
CA ILE A 60 -11.54 12.32 2.66
C ILE A 60 -12.77 11.46 3.00
N LEU A 61 -13.73 12.06 3.69
CA LEU A 61 -14.94 11.42 4.23
C LEU A 61 -16.19 11.90 3.49
N GLY A 62 -17.30 11.18 3.68
CA GLY A 62 -18.61 11.61 3.20
C GLY A 62 -19.18 12.80 3.98
N PRO A 63 -20.35 13.33 3.57
CA PRO A 63 -20.94 14.55 4.15
C PRO A 63 -21.22 14.48 5.65
N ASP A 64 -21.45 13.29 6.20
CA ASP A 64 -21.71 13.06 7.62
C ASP A 64 -20.44 12.72 8.42
N GLY A 65 -19.26 12.85 7.81
CA GLY A 65 -17.98 12.47 8.40
C GLY A 65 -17.78 10.96 8.47
N THR A 66 -18.52 10.17 7.67
CA THR A 66 -18.38 8.71 7.61
C THR A 66 -18.28 8.20 6.18
N TRP A 67 -18.05 6.89 6.04
CA TRP A 67 -18.12 6.21 4.76
C TRP A 67 -19.34 5.30 4.74
N THR A 68 -20.03 5.28 3.60
CA THR A 68 -20.94 4.19 3.24
C THR A 68 -20.17 2.86 3.18
N ARG A 69 -20.88 1.73 3.14
CA ARG A 69 -20.25 0.40 3.00
C ARG A 69 -19.27 0.34 1.82
N ASP A 70 -19.69 0.81 0.66
CA ASP A 70 -18.89 0.69 -0.56
C ASP A 70 -17.65 1.60 -0.49
N GLN A 71 -17.84 2.83 0.01
CA GLN A 71 -16.74 3.73 0.33
C GLN A 71 -15.79 3.13 1.36
N ALA A 72 -16.29 2.40 2.37
CA ALA A 72 -15.47 1.77 3.39
C ALA A 72 -14.65 0.58 2.84
N ALA A 73 -15.14 -0.13 1.82
CA ALA A 73 -14.36 -1.16 1.14
C ALA A 73 -13.11 -0.56 0.46
N ILE A 74 -13.24 0.61 -0.16
CA ILE A 74 -12.14 1.30 -0.83
C ILE A 74 -11.27 2.06 0.18
N GLY A 75 -11.89 2.90 1.02
CA GLY A 75 -11.24 3.70 2.06
C GLY A 75 -10.54 2.85 3.11
N GLY A 76 -11.10 1.70 3.47
CA GLY A 76 -10.44 0.71 4.33
C GLY A 76 -9.16 0.15 3.72
N ASN A 77 -9.10 -0.04 2.39
CA ASN A 77 -7.86 -0.40 1.71
C ASN A 77 -6.87 0.75 1.65
N MET A 78 -7.31 2.01 1.51
CA MET A 78 -6.40 3.16 1.65
C MET A 78 -5.79 3.25 3.05
N VAL A 79 -6.57 3.02 4.11
CA VAL A 79 -6.06 2.94 5.48
C VAL A 79 -5.09 1.76 5.64
N ARG A 80 -5.39 0.61 5.02
CA ARG A 80 -4.46 -0.53 4.98
C ARG A 80 -3.17 -0.16 4.25
N LEU A 81 -3.24 0.56 3.14
CA LEU A 81 -2.08 1.03 2.39
C LEU A 81 -1.19 1.90 3.27
N TYR A 82 -1.74 2.87 3.99
CA TYR A 82 -0.98 3.67 4.97
C TYR A 82 -0.26 2.80 6.01
N LYS A 83 -0.94 1.81 6.59
CA LYS A 83 -0.34 0.91 7.58
C LYS A 83 0.80 0.07 7.00
N LEU A 84 0.64 -0.42 5.78
CA LEU A 84 1.70 -1.15 5.08
C LEU A 84 2.87 -0.24 4.72
N PHE A 85 2.57 1.01 4.34
CA PHE A 85 3.57 2.04 4.06
C PHE A 85 4.43 2.33 5.31
N SER A 86 3.78 2.49 6.46
CA SER A 86 4.44 2.62 7.76
C SER A 86 5.26 1.37 8.12
N ALA A 87 4.77 0.17 7.83
CA ALA A 87 5.52 -1.07 8.06
C ALA A 87 6.77 -1.19 7.15
N VAL A 88 6.67 -0.78 5.87
CA VAL A 88 7.84 -0.73 4.97
C VAL A 88 8.89 0.22 5.56
N LEU A 89 8.50 1.43 5.94
CA LEU A 89 9.38 2.40 6.59
C LEU A 89 10.06 1.83 7.84
N ASP A 90 9.27 1.21 8.73
CA ASP A 90 9.76 0.60 9.97
C ASP A 90 10.83 -0.48 9.71
N GLN A 91 10.58 -1.37 8.73
CA GLN A 91 11.57 -2.39 8.38
C GLN A 91 12.81 -1.78 7.71
N THR A 92 12.64 -0.75 6.88
CA THR A 92 13.75 -0.07 6.22
C THR A 92 14.68 0.63 7.22
N VAL A 93 14.13 1.38 8.19
CA VAL A 93 14.97 2.07 9.19
C VAL A 93 15.63 1.10 10.17
N GLN A 94 15.05 -0.09 10.37
CA GLN A 94 15.67 -1.20 11.11
C GLN A 94 16.66 -2.02 10.28
N HIS A 95 16.94 -1.63 9.03
CA HIS A 95 17.83 -2.33 8.12
C HIS A 95 17.44 -3.80 7.85
N ARG A 96 16.13 -4.09 7.75
CA ARG A 96 15.60 -5.43 7.47
C ARG A 96 15.04 -5.50 6.04
N ARG A 97 15.92 -5.68 5.06
CA ARG A 97 15.55 -5.65 3.63
C ARG A 97 14.54 -6.73 3.27
N GLU A 98 14.76 -7.95 3.74
CA GLU A 98 14.02 -9.16 3.43
C GLU A 98 12.54 -9.00 3.81
N THR A 99 12.28 -8.49 5.02
CA THR A 99 10.92 -8.22 5.49
C THR A 99 10.34 -6.97 4.83
N SER A 100 11.15 -5.97 4.47
CA SER A 100 10.66 -4.79 3.73
C SER A 100 10.03 -5.19 2.39
N PHE A 101 10.57 -6.19 1.67
CA PHE A 101 9.97 -6.71 0.44
C PHE A 101 8.62 -7.38 0.66
N ILE A 102 8.43 -8.09 1.78
CA ILE A 102 7.16 -8.72 2.13
C ILE A 102 6.07 -7.64 2.27
N PHE A 103 6.32 -6.59 3.05
CA PHE A 103 5.37 -5.50 3.23
C PHE A 103 5.14 -4.71 1.94
N ALA A 104 6.20 -4.50 1.16
CA ALA A 104 6.13 -3.85 -0.13
C ALA A 104 5.22 -4.60 -1.12
N ARG A 105 5.35 -5.93 -1.18
CA ARG A 105 4.47 -6.79 -1.99
C ARG A 105 3.01 -6.68 -1.55
N LEU A 106 2.76 -6.65 -0.24
CA LEU A 106 1.41 -6.47 0.30
C LEU A 106 0.85 -5.08 -0.04
N ALA A 107 1.69 -4.04 0.01
CA ALA A 107 1.30 -2.68 -0.37
C ALA A 107 0.93 -2.62 -1.87
N PHE A 108 1.72 -3.25 -2.75
CA PHE A 108 1.41 -3.34 -4.16
C PHE A 108 0.07 -4.05 -4.44
N GLU A 109 -0.19 -5.19 -3.78
CA GLU A 109 -1.49 -5.87 -3.90
C GLU A 109 -2.65 -4.97 -3.45
N THR A 110 -2.44 -4.17 -2.39
CA THR A 110 -3.43 -3.18 -1.92
C THR A 110 -3.66 -2.08 -2.95
N ILE A 111 -2.59 -1.54 -3.54
CA ILE A 111 -2.65 -0.54 -4.61
C ILE A 111 -3.47 -1.06 -5.79
N VAL A 112 -3.19 -2.28 -6.26
CA VAL A 112 -3.94 -2.89 -7.36
C VAL A 112 -5.42 -3.03 -6.99
N ALA A 113 -5.74 -3.49 -5.78
CA ALA A 113 -7.12 -3.62 -5.33
C ALA A 113 -7.86 -2.28 -5.29
N ILE A 114 -7.24 -1.22 -4.72
CA ILE A 114 -7.81 0.12 -4.66
C ILE A 114 -8.05 0.65 -6.07
N ARG A 115 -7.02 0.66 -6.92
CA ARG A 115 -7.13 1.18 -8.29
C ARG A 115 -8.18 0.43 -9.09
N TYR A 116 -8.27 -0.88 -8.93
CA TYR A 116 -9.25 -1.69 -9.65
C TYR A 116 -10.68 -1.37 -9.19
N LEU A 117 -10.92 -1.25 -7.87
CA LEU A 117 -12.23 -0.85 -7.34
C LEU A 117 -12.63 0.57 -7.76
N LEU A 118 -11.66 1.48 -7.95
CA LEU A 118 -11.90 2.86 -8.35
C LEU A 118 -12.13 3.02 -9.86
N GLN A 119 -11.30 2.38 -10.69
CA GLN A 119 -11.30 2.55 -12.15
C GLN A 119 -12.34 1.68 -12.84
N GLU A 120 -12.65 0.51 -12.28
CA GLU A 120 -13.70 -0.40 -12.77
C GLU A 120 -14.92 -0.35 -11.84
N TYR A 121 -15.19 0.82 -11.24
CA TYR A 121 -16.18 0.97 -10.21
C TYR A 121 -17.58 0.53 -10.66
N ASP A 122 -18.13 -0.43 -9.93
CA ASP A 122 -19.47 -0.96 -10.05
C ASP A 122 -19.89 -1.43 -8.64
N PRO A 123 -21.05 -1.01 -8.10
CA PRO A 123 -21.53 -1.48 -6.80
C PRO A 123 -21.56 -3.00 -6.67
N GLU A 124 -21.83 -3.74 -7.76
CA GLU A 124 -21.81 -5.20 -7.76
C GLU A 124 -20.37 -5.76 -7.74
N LEU A 125 -19.38 -5.06 -8.30
CA LEU A 125 -17.97 -5.39 -8.13
C LEU A 125 -17.53 -5.23 -6.67
N VAL A 126 -17.94 -4.12 -6.03
CA VAL A 126 -17.63 -3.86 -4.61
C VAL A 126 -18.28 -4.93 -3.72
N LEU A 127 -19.54 -5.29 -3.99
CA LEU A 127 -20.22 -6.37 -3.29
C LEU A 127 -19.47 -7.70 -3.43
N ARG A 128 -19.02 -8.05 -4.64
CA ARG A 128 -18.22 -9.26 -4.89
C ARG A 128 -16.88 -9.23 -4.14
N TYR A 129 -16.21 -8.08 -4.09
CA TYR A 129 -14.99 -7.90 -3.30
C TYR A 129 -15.23 -8.17 -1.80
N ILE A 130 -16.29 -7.60 -1.23
CA ILE A 130 -16.67 -7.78 0.18
C ILE A 130 -17.03 -9.25 0.44
N ALA A 131 -17.89 -9.84 -0.40
CA ALA A 131 -18.32 -11.23 -0.26
C ALA A 131 -17.14 -12.21 -0.34
N HIS A 132 -16.24 -12.01 -1.32
CA HIS A 132 -15.03 -12.82 -1.44
C HIS A 132 -14.13 -12.68 -0.20
N SER A 133 -14.01 -11.47 0.37
CA SER A 133 -13.20 -11.22 1.57
C SER A 133 -13.75 -11.90 2.83
N LEU A 134 -15.03 -12.29 2.85
CA LEU A 134 -15.67 -13.01 3.97
C LEU A 134 -15.67 -14.54 3.79
N GLU A 135 -14.99 -15.07 2.76
CA GLU A 135 -14.96 -16.52 2.54
C GLU A 135 -14.26 -17.27 3.68
N HIS A 136 -13.24 -16.65 4.29
CA HIS A 136 -12.55 -17.23 5.44
C HIS A 136 -13.51 -17.42 6.63
N GLU A 137 -14.27 -16.38 6.96
CA GLU A 137 -15.26 -16.35 8.05
C GLU A 137 -16.34 -17.40 7.84
N ARG A 138 -16.82 -17.58 6.60
CA ARG A 138 -17.75 -18.66 6.24
C ARG A 138 -17.18 -20.03 6.59
N ARG A 139 -15.93 -20.30 6.22
CA ARG A 139 -15.29 -21.61 6.50
C ARG A 139 -15.02 -21.80 7.99
N LEU A 140 -14.70 -20.71 8.69
CA LEU A 140 -14.51 -20.74 10.13
C LEU A 140 -15.81 -21.08 10.85
N LEU A 141 -16.94 -20.45 10.48
CA LEU A 141 -18.28 -20.80 10.96
C LEU A 141 -18.59 -22.29 10.76
N GLN A 142 -18.43 -22.79 9.52
CA GLN A 142 -18.67 -24.20 9.19
C GLN A 142 -17.79 -25.17 10.00
N THR A 143 -16.56 -24.75 10.34
CA THR A 143 -15.66 -25.57 11.15
C THR A 143 -16.06 -25.55 12.63
N MET A 144 -16.46 -24.39 13.15
CA MET A 144 -16.99 -24.28 14.51
C MET A 144 -18.27 -25.12 14.69
N GLU A 145 -19.19 -25.07 13.73
CA GLU A 145 -20.44 -25.84 13.78
C GLU A 145 -20.19 -27.34 13.84
N ARG A 146 -19.30 -27.86 12.99
CA ARG A 146 -18.87 -29.26 13.03
C ARG A 146 -18.22 -29.63 14.37
N ASN A 147 -17.40 -28.74 14.93
CA ASN A 147 -16.74 -28.99 16.21
C ASN A 147 -17.73 -28.99 17.38
N ILE A 148 -18.74 -28.12 17.37
CA ILE A 148 -19.82 -28.09 18.36
C ILE A 148 -20.65 -29.37 18.28
N GLU A 149 -21.02 -29.79 17.07
CA GLU A 149 -21.74 -31.04 16.84
C GLU A 149 -20.95 -32.25 17.32
N ALA A 150 -19.65 -32.32 16.99
CA ALA A 150 -18.75 -33.38 17.45
C ALA A 150 -18.59 -33.43 18.98
N ARG A 151 -18.92 -32.34 19.68
CA ARG A 151 -18.95 -32.25 21.16
C ARG A 151 -20.38 -32.24 21.71
N SER A 152 -21.33 -32.87 21.01
CA SER A 152 -22.72 -33.03 21.45
C SER A 152 -23.41 -31.70 21.79
N GLY A 153 -23.11 -30.64 21.05
CA GLY A 153 -23.70 -29.32 21.24
C GLY A 153 -23.00 -28.43 22.27
N ILE A 154 -21.88 -28.86 22.86
CA ILE A 154 -21.13 -28.03 23.80
C ILE A 154 -20.39 -26.92 23.05
N VAL A 155 -20.87 -25.69 23.25
CA VAL A 155 -20.27 -24.45 22.73
C VAL A 155 -19.18 -23.96 23.68
N LEU A 156 -17.98 -23.73 23.16
CA LEU A 156 -16.88 -23.17 23.93
C LEU A 156 -16.98 -21.63 24.00
N PRO A 157 -16.51 -20.97 25.08
CA PRO A 157 -16.54 -19.51 25.17
C PRO A 157 -15.81 -18.78 24.03
N ILE A 158 -14.77 -19.38 23.45
CA ILE A 158 -14.07 -18.80 22.30
C ILE A 158 -14.91 -18.87 21.02
N GLU A 159 -15.68 -19.95 20.81
CA GLU A 159 -16.56 -20.11 19.65
C GLU A 159 -17.73 -19.14 19.71
N GLU A 160 -18.29 -18.91 20.89
CA GLU A 160 -19.33 -17.88 21.09
C GLU A 160 -18.80 -16.48 20.74
N ARG A 161 -17.59 -16.12 21.19
CA ARG A 161 -16.96 -14.84 20.85
C ARG A 161 -16.66 -14.73 19.35
N MET A 162 -16.15 -15.81 18.73
CA MET A 162 -15.88 -15.85 17.30
C MET A 162 -17.17 -15.71 16.49
N ARG A 163 -18.23 -16.44 16.85
CA ARG A 163 -19.56 -16.33 16.21
C ARG A 163 -20.08 -14.89 16.26
N LYS A 164 -20.08 -14.25 17.43
CA LYS A 164 -20.48 -12.83 17.56
C LYS A 164 -19.66 -11.89 16.70
N SER A 165 -18.34 -12.10 16.62
CA SER A 165 -17.47 -11.27 15.77
C SER A 165 -17.79 -11.47 14.30
N ILE A 166 -18.03 -12.70 13.87
CA ILE A 166 -18.39 -13.03 12.49
C ILE A 166 -19.76 -12.47 12.13
N ASP A 167 -20.77 -12.67 12.97
CA ASP A 167 -22.13 -12.15 12.76
C ASP A 167 -22.12 -10.62 12.61
N ARG A 168 -21.32 -9.92 13.42
CA ARG A 168 -21.11 -8.48 13.30
C ARG A 168 -20.47 -8.12 11.95
N MET A 169 -19.46 -8.87 11.49
CA MET A 169 -18.82 -8.63 10.20
C MET A 169 -19.80 -8.78 9.04
N PHE A 170 -20.61 -9.86 9.01
CA PHE A 170 -21.66 -10.03 7.99
C PHE A 170 -22.69 -8.89 8.03
N THR A 171 -23.17 -8.54 9.23
CA THR A 171 -24.16 -7.47 9.43
C THR A 171 -23.65 -6.12 8.93
N CYS A 172 -22.45 -5.69 9.37
CA CYS A 172 -21.87 -4.41 8.96
C CYS A 172 -21.47 -4.40 7.47
N SER A 173 -21.18 -5.57 6.89
CA SER A 173 -20.88 -5.71 5.47
C SER A 173 -22.13 -5.73 4.59
N GLY A 174 -23.34 -5.83 5.16
CA GLY A 174 -24.57 -5.97 4.38
C GLY A 174 -24.56 -7.18 3.45
N VAL A 175 -23.87 -8.25 3.85
CA VAL A 175 -23.74 -9.51 3.13
C VAL A 175 -24.35 -10.61 4.01
N THR A 176 -25.11 -11.51 3.43
CA THR A 176 -25.57 -12.74 4.08
C THR A 176 -24.76 -13.94 3.60
N LEU A 177 -24.88 -15.08 4.29
CA LEU A 177 -24.27 -16.32 3.82
C LEU A 177 -24.77 -16.72 2.42
N ASP A 178 -26.00 -16.35 2.06
CA ASP A 178 -26.58 -16.62 0.74
C ASP A 178 -26.02 -15.72 -0.36
N ASN A 179 -25.50 -14.53 0.00
CA ASN A 179 -24.79 -13.66 -0.94
C ASN A 179 -23.39 -14.17 -1.27
N LEU A 180 -22.85 -15.11 -0.49
CA LEU A 180 -21.53 -15.68 -0.77
C LEU A 180 -21.62 -16.63 -1.97
N PRO A 181 -20.62 -16.61 -2.88
CA PRO A 181 -20.64 -17.49 -4.03
C PRO A 181 -20.64 -18.96 -3.58
N LYS A 182 -21.60 -19.73 -4.12
CA LYS A 182 -21.83 -21.16 -3.77
C LYS A 182 -20.58 -22.04 -3.99
N ARG A 183 -19.70 -21.61 -4.89
CA ARG A 183 -18.36 -22.16 -5.10
C ARG A 183 -17.36 -21.07 -4.78
N ARG A 184 -16.20 -21.46 -4.25
CA ARG A 184 -15.07 -20.55 -4.05
C ARG A 184 -14.79 -19.78 -5.34
N GLU A 185 -15.13 -18.50 -5.35
CA GLU A 185 -14.59 -17.56 -6.33
C GLU A 185 -13.11 -17.40 -5.96
N ARG A 186 -12.20 -17.84 -6.83
CA ARG A 186 -10.76 -17.65 -6.58
C ARG A 186 -10.37 -16.18 -6.68
N ASP A 187 -11.08 -15.47 -7.55
CA ASP A 187 -10.68 -14.18 -8.09
C ASP A 187 -11.92 -13.28 -8.15
N TRP A 188 -12.09 -12.41 -7.14
CA TRP A 188 -13.22 -11.47 -7.09
C TRP A 188 -13.29 -10.61 -8.36
N GLY A 189 -14.48 -10.48 -8.94
CA GLY A 189 -14.66 -9.73 -10.18
C GLY A 189 -14.14 -10.46 -11.42
N GLY A 190 -13.92 -11.78 -11.33
CA GLY A 190 -13.54 -12.64 -12.45
C GLY A 190 -12.12 -12.43 -13.00
N LYS A 191 -11.26 -11.69 -12.29
CA LYS A 191 -9.88 -11.40 -12.70
C LYS A 191 -8.90 -11.73 -11.58
N ASN A 192 -7.85 -12.47 -11.89
CA ASN A 192 -6.73 -12.67 -10.96
C ASN A 192 -5.94 -11.37 -10.75
N LEU A 193 -4.99 -11.36 -9.82
CA LEU A 193 -4.27 -10.14 -9.49
C LEU A 193 -3.47 -9.55 -10.66
N TYR A 194 -2.86 -10.38 -11.51
CA TYR A 194 -2.15 -9.91 -12.70
C TYR A 194 -3.11 -9.25 -13.70
N GLU A 195 -4.25 -9.87 -13.95
CA GLU A 195 -5.29 -9.31 -14.84
C GLU A 195 -5.85 -8.00 -14.29
N LYS A 196 -6.01 -7.88 -12.96
CA LYS A 196 -6.35 -6.60 -12.31
C LYS A 196 -5.26 -5.57 -12.47
N ALA A 197 -4.00 -5.92 -12.19
CA ALA A 197 -2.84 -5.04 -12.35
C ALA A 197 -2.76 -4.52 -13.79
N LYS A 198 -2.97 -5.39 -14.77
CA LYS A 198 -3.03 -5.01 -16.19
C LYS A 198 -4.17 -4.03 -16.48
N ALA A 199 -5.38 -4.30 -15.98
CA ALA A 199 -6.53 -3.43 -16.18
C ALA A 199 -6.29 -2.00 -15.65
N VAL A 200 -5.50 -1.86 -14.58
CA VAL A 200 -5.19 -0.56 -13.97
C VAL A 200 -3.88 0.07 -14.45
N GLY A 201 -3.26 -0.48 -15.50
CA GLY A 201 -2.02 0.04 -16.10
C GLY A 201 -0.72 -0.32 -15.35
N LEU A 202 -0.74 -1.31 -14.47
CA LEU A 202 0.40 -1.76 -13.65
C LEU A 202 1.01 -3.09 -14.12
N GLU A 203 0.79 -3.47 -15.37
CA GLU A 203 1.33 -4.72 -15.95
C GLU A 203 2.86 -4.79 -15.86
N SER A 204 3.57 -3.69 -16.18
CA SER A 204 5.03 -3.63 -16.15
C SER A 204 5.60 -3.76 -14.73
N ALA A 205 4.92 -3.16 -13.75
CA ALA A 205 5.33 -3.22 -12.34
C ALA A 205 5.02 -4.58 -11.69
N TYR A 206 4.05 -5.34 -12.22
CA TYR A 206 3.61 -6.60 -11.60
C TYR A 206 4.77 -7.60 -11.42
N LEU A 207 5.62 -7.76 -12.44
CA LEU A 207 6.70 -8.75 -12.38
C LEU A 207 7.71 -8.41 -11.27
N SER A 208 8.13 -7.15 -11.16
CA SER A 208 9.11 -6.73 -10.17
C SER A 208 8.52 -6.57 -8.76
N MET A 209 7.40 -5.86 -8.65
CA MET A 209 6.79 -5.49 -7.36
C MET A 209 5.98 -6.61 -6.70
N PHE A 210 5.38 -7.49 -7.50
CA PHE A 210 4.58 -8.61 -6.98
C PHE A 210 5.32 -9.93 -7.12
N SER A 211 5.58 -10.40 -8.35
CA SER A 211 6.13 -11.74 -8.57
C SER A 211 7.54 -11.91 -7.99
N GLY A 212 8.41 -10.92 -8.19
CA GLY A 212 9.75 -10.90 -7.63
C GLY A 212 9.72 -10.86 -6.10
N ALA A 213 9.01 -9.89 -5.53
CA ALA A 213 8.89 -9.77 -4.07
C ALA A 213 8.18 -10.97 -3.41
N SER A 214 7.31 -11.69 -4.14
CA SER A 214 6.65 -12.91 -3.65
C SER A 214 7.61 -14.07 -3.37
N GLN A 215 8.83 -14.04 -3.92
CA GLN A 215 9.88 -15.01 -3.57
C GLN A 215 10.23 -14.93 -2.07
N ASN A 216 10.34 -13.71 -1.51
CA ASN A 216 10.60 -13.42 -0.09
C ASN A 216 9.47 -13.89 0.83
N VAL A 217 8.22 -13.85 0.35
CA VAL A 217 7.05 -14.29 1.14
C VAL A 217 7.04 -15.80 1.34
N HIS A 218 7.56 -16.56 0.38
CA HIS A 218 7.44 -18.01 0.34
C HIS A 218 8.77 -18.75 0.56
N GLY A 219 9.88 -18.02 0.78
CA GLY A 219 11.21 -18.62 0.94
C GLY A 219 11.65 -19.38 -0.31
N ALA A 220 11.39 -18.82 -1.49
CA ALA A 220 11.75 -19.45 -2.74
C ALA A 220 13.27 -19.41 -2.97
N TRP A 221 13.80 -20.27 -3.85
CA TRP A 221 15.25 -20.43 -3.99
C TRP A 221 16.01 -19.12 -4.29
N GLY A 222 15.45 -18.24 -5.13
CA GLY A 222 16.10 -16.95 -5.43
C GLY A 222 16.23 -16.03 -4.22
N ASP A 223 15.25 -16.06 -3.32
CA ASP A 223 15.28 -15.33 -2.05
C ASP A 223 16.29 -15.95 -1.07
N LEU A 224 16.20 -17.27 -0.87
CA LEU A 224 17.16 -18.00 -0.01
C LEU A 224 18.61 -17.77 -0.46
N TYR A 225 18.85 -17.86 -1.77
CA TYR A 225 20.16 -17.65 -2.37
C TYR A 225 20.65 -16.21 -2.22
N ALA A 226 19.77 -15.21 -2.36
CA ALA A 226 20.16 -13.80 -2.34
C ALA A 226 20.34 -13.23 -0.92
N HIS A 227 19.64 -13.78 0.06
CA HIS A 227 19.46 -13.14 1.37
C HIS A 227 19.74 -14.03 2.58
N HIS A 228 19.68 -15.36 2.44
CA HIS A 228 19.75 -16.27 3.58
C HIS A 228 20.94 -17.23 3.54
N LEU A 229 21.73 -17.21 2.46
CA LEU A 229 22.84 -18.11 2.24
C LEU A 229 24.08 -17.36 1.75
N ASP A 230 25.24 -17.68 2.31
CA ASP A 230 26.54 -17.32 1.76
C ASP A 230 27.05 -18.42 0.83
N THR A 231 27.69 -18.05 -0.28
CA THR A 231 28.30 -19.01 -1.21
C THR A 231 29.80 -19.10 -1.00
N GLU A 232 30.33 -20.32 -0.83
CA GLU A 232 31.77 -20.54 -0.64
C GLU A 232 32.53 -20.78 -1.96
N GLY A 233 31.82 -20.85 -3.08
CA GLY A 233 32.36 -21.20 -4.40
C GLY A 233 32.68 -22.69 -4.51
N ASP A 234 31.96 -23.42 -5.38
CA ASP A 234 31.88 -24.90 -5.53
C ASP A 234 30.49 -25.53 -5.27
N GLY A 235 29.46 -24.70 -5.12
CA GLY A 235 28.10 -25.16 -4.86
C GLY A 235 27.83 -25.49 -3.38
N ARG A 236 28.75 -25.13 -2.46
CA ARG A 236 28.50 -25.15 -1.02
C ARG A 236 27.96 -23.83 -0.52
N PHE A 237 27.10 -23.93 0.50
CA PHE A 237 26.40 -22.81 1.12
C PHE A 237 26.58 -22.82 2.64
N LYS A 238 26.61 -21.64 3.26
CA LYS A 238 26.51 -21.44 4.71
C LYS A 238 25.28 -20.60 5.04
N PRO A 239 24.64 -20.78 6.21
CA PRO A 239 23.54 -19.90 6.61
C PRO A 239 24.06 -18.49 6.85
N ASN A 240 23.39 -17.50 6.26
CA ASN A 240 23.55 -16.10 6.60
C ASN A 240 22.40 -15.68 7.53
N ILE A 241 22.75 -15.26 8.75
CA ILE A 241 21.78 -14.82 9.77
C ILE A 241 21.63 -13.29 9.82
N GLU A 242 22.51 -12.57 9.11
CA GLU A 242 22.51 -11.11 9.07
C GLU A 242 21.48 -10.61 8.06
N TRP A 243 20.92 -9.43 8.32
CA TRP A 243 19.98 -8.78 7.41
C TRP A 243 20.73 -8.02 6.32
N ASN A 244 20.23 -8.07 5.09
CA ASN A 244 20.77 -7.23 4.02
C ASN A 244 20.30 -5.78 4.18
N THR A 245 21.11 -4.85 3.65
CA THR A 245 20.76 -3.43 3.66
C THR A 245 19.66 -3.13 2.63
N PRO A 246 18.56 -2.44 3.01
CA PRO A 246 17.52 -1.99 2.09
C PRO A 246 18.06 -1.13 0.96
N ARG A 247 17.36 -1.13 -0.18
CA ARG A 247 17.68 -0.29 -1.34
C ARG A 247 16.60 0.74 -1.62
N PRO A 248 16.97 1.92 -2.14
CA PRO A 248 16.03 3.03 -2.28
C PRO A 248 14.99 2.80 -3.39
N GLN A 249 15.27 1.98 -4.42
CA GLN A 249 14.32 1.76 -5.53
C GLN A 249 12.96 1.21 -5.06
N LEU A 250 12.96 0.36 -4.03
CA LEU A 250 11.72 -0.18 -3.45
C LEU A 250 10.86 0.94 -2.84
N LEU A 251 11.51 1.87 -2.15
CA LEU A 251 10.87 3.02 -1.51
C LEU A 251 10.31 3.97 -2.57
N TYR A 252 11.11 4.33 -3.57
CA TYR A 252 10.69 5.20 -4.66
C TYR A 252 9.50 4.62 -5.42
N SER A 253 9.56 3.33 -5.77
CA SER A 253 8.49 2.64 -6.51
C SER A 253 7.17 2.63 -5.74
N ILE A 254 7.20 2.31 -4.44
CA ILE A 254 5.98 2.27 -3.62
C ILE A 254 5.43 3.66 -3.34
N ALA A 255 6.28 4.63 -3.02
CA ALA A 255 5.86 6.01 -2.82
C ALA A 255 5.16 6.53 -4.08
N PHE A 256 5.77 6.36 -5.25
CA PHE A 256 5.23 6.81 -6.53
C PHE A 256 3.85 6.20 -6.82
N LEU A 257 3.71 4.88 -6.74
CA LEU A 257 2.45 4.18 -7.00
C LEU A 257 1.36 4.51 -5.97
N SER A 258 1.76 4.73 -4.72
CA SER A 258 0.82 5.12 -3.65
C SER A 258 0.27 6.52 -3.87
N LEU A 259 1.09 7.47 -4.36
CA LEU A 259 0.64 8.83 -4.67
C LEU A 259 -0.33 8.86 -5.85
N GLU A 260 -0.07 8.09 -6.92
CA GLU A 260 -1.04 7.92 -8.02
C GLU A 260 -2.38 7.40 -7.50
N THR A 261 -2.31 6.40 -6.62
CA THR A 261 -3.50 5.79 -6.02
C THR A 261 -4.26 6.79 -5.13
N SER A 262 -3.55 7.61 -4.37
CA SER A 262 -4.14 8.70 -3.57
C SER A 262 -4.86 9.74 -4.44
N GLY A 263 -4.31 10.08 -5.62
CA GLY A 263 -4.95 10.99 -6.56
C GLY A 263 -6.27 10.43 -7.11
N LEU A 264 -6.27 9.16 -7.53
CA LEU A 264 -7.49 8.47 -7.97
C LEU A 264 -8.53 8.39 -6.85
N PHE A 265 -8.09 8.10 -5.62
CA PHE A 265 -8.96 8.04 -4.46
C PHE A 265 -9.58 9.42 -4.17
N ALA A 266 -8.78 10.49 -4.21
CA ALA A 266 -9.25 11.84 -3.94
C ALA A 266 -10.31 12.30 -4.95
N LEU A 267 -10.11 12.01 -6.24
CA LEU A 267 -11.09 12.29 -7.27
C LEU A 267 -12.41 11.52 -7.05
N HIS A 268 -12.32 10.24 -6.75
CA HIS A 268 -13.51 9.41 -6.57
C HIS A 268 -14.29 9.75 -5.29
N MET A 269 -13.59 9.98 -4.18
CA MET A 269 -14.21 10.14 -2.86
C MET A 269 -14.54 11.59 -2.53
N GLY A 270 -13.71 12.53 -2.97
CA GLY A 270 -13.84 13.96 -2.69
C GLY A 270 -14.33 14.80 -3.87
N GLY A 271 -14.43 14.21 -5.07
CA GLY A 271 -14.84 14.92 -6.28
C GLY A 271 -13.75 15.85 -6.84
N GLU A 272 -14.11 16.59 -7.89
CA GLU A 272 -13.16 17.44 -8.64
C GLU A 272 -12.55 18.55 -7.79
N GLU A 273 -13.29 19.14 -6.84
CA GLU A 273 -12.77 20.23 -6.00
C GLU A 273 -11.60 19.77 -5.13
N VAL A 274 -11.77 18.64 -4.42
CA VAL A 274 -10.71 18.06 -3.58
C VAL A 274 -9.55 17.57 -4.44
N ALA A 275 -9.83 16.96 -5.59
CA ALA A 275 -8.82 16.48 -6.52
C ALA A 275 -7.96 17.63 -7.08
N ASN A 276 -8.59 18.71 -7.55
CA ASN A 276 -7.91 19.89 -8.09
C ASN A 276 -7.00 20.56 -7.05
N PHE A 277 -7.36 20.46 -5.77
CA PHE A 277 -6.49 20.92 -4.70
C PHE A 277 -5.32 19.95 -4.45
N LEU A 278 -5.59 18.65 -4.27
CA LEU A 278 -4.60 17.69 -3.77
C LEU A 278 -3.63 17.19 -4.84
N ILE A 279 -4.12 16.90 -6.05
CA ILE A 279 -3.33 16.27 -7.13
C ILE A 279 -2.06 17.06 -7.48
N PRO A 280 -2.06 18.41 -7.59
CA PRO A 280 -0.83 19.16 -7.85
C PRO A 280 0.29 18.89 -6.84
N HIS A 281 -0.04 18.71 -5.55
CA HIS A 281 0.93 18.37 -4.52
C HIS A 281 1.44 16.93 -4.63
N LEU A 282 0.57 16.00 -5.03
CA LEU A 282 0.95 14.60 -5.27
C LEU A 282 1.87 14.50 -6.49
N ASP A 283 1.59 15.25 -7.55
CA ASP A 283 2.38 15.26 -8.78
C ASP A 283 3.75 15.91 -8.54
N ASP A 284 3.84 17.02 -7.80
CA ASP A 284 5.12 17.60 -7.38
C ASP A 284 6.00 16.58 -6.64
N LEU A 285 5.43 15.84 -5.68
CA LEU A 285 6.20 14.82 -4.96
C LEU A 285 6.58 13.65 -5.87
N ARG A 286 5.72 13.22 -6.80
CA ARG A 286 6.05 12.17 -7.78
C ARG A 286 7.20 12.57 -8.69
N GLU A 287 7.23 13.82 -9.14
CA GLU A 287 8.35 14.35 -9.93
C GLU A 287 9.65 14.32 -9.13
N ARG A 288 9.62 14.75 -7.87
CA ARG A 288 10.79 14.71 -6.97
C ARG A 288 11.26 13.29 -6.65
N ILE A 289 10.35 12.33 -6.49
CA ILE A 289 10.70 10.91 -6.34
C ILE A 289 11.40 10.42 -7.62
N ALA A 290 10.88 10.77 -8.80
CA ALA A 290 11.50 10.38 -10.05
C ALA A 290 12.87 11.05 -10.28
N GLU A 291 13.08 12.27 -9.78
CA GLU A 291 14.40 12.91 -9.74
C GLU A 291 15.38 12.18 -8.84
N ALA A 292 14.96 11.80 -7.63
CA ALA A 292 15.78 11.04 -6.70
C ALA A 292 16.15 9.65 -7.27
N ASP A 293 15.20 8.98 -7.92
CA ASP A 293 15.42 7.70 -8.61
C ASP A 293 16.45 7.85 -9.74
N ARG A 294 16.30 8.86 -10.61
CA ARG A 294 17.28 9.14 -11.67
C ARG A 294 18.66 9.45 -11.12
N ALA A 295 18.75 10.22 -10.04
CA ALA A 295 20.03 10.54 -9.40
C ALA A 295 20.70 9.28 -8.82
N HIS A 296 19.91 8.39 -8.21
CA HIS A 296 20.39 7.12 -7.71
C HIS A 296 20.90 6.21 -8.84
N GLU A 297 20.14 6.06 -9.91
CA GLU A 297 20.54 5.25 -11.07
C GLU A 297 21.79 5.82 -11.75
N ALA A 298 21.92 7.16 -11.83
CA ALA A 298 23.14 7.80 -12.31
C ALA A 298 24.35 7.55 -11.40
N TYR A 299 24.15 7.47 -10.08
CA TYR A 299 25.20 7.10 -9.14
C TYR A 299 25.62 5.63 -9.25
N LEU A 300 24.70 4.73 -9.60
CA LEU A 300 25.01 3.32 -9.87
C LEU A 300 25.68 3.12 -11.24
N ALA A 301 25.42 4.02 -12.19
CA ALA A 301 26.00 3.94 -13.53
C ALA A 301 27.54 3.94 -13.48
N GLY A 302 28.14 2.86 -14.00
CA GLY A 302 29.59 2.69 -14.03
C GLY A 302 30.17 1.87 -12.88
N LYS A 303 29.35 1.44 -11.91
CA LYS A 303 29.76 0.46 -10.89
C LYS A 303 29.57 -0.96 -11.41
N THR A 304 30.35 -1.91 -10.89
CA THR A 304 30.20 -3.34 -11.18
C THR A 304 30.04 -4.13 -9.89
N TRP A 305 29.32 -5.25 -9.94
CA TRP A 305 29.22 -6.15 -8.77
C TRP A 305 30.62 -6.52 -8.23
N PRO A 306 30.87 -6.50 -6.91
CA PRO A 306 29.92 -6.30 -5.81
C PRO A 306 29.75 -4.83 -5.36
N GLU A 307 30.27 -3.85 -6.10
CA GLU A 307 30.18 -2.41 -5.77
C GLU A 307 28.79 -1.80 -6.05
N ILE A 308 27.96 -2.51 -6.83
CA ILE A 308 26.55 -2.19 -7.07
C ILE A 308 25.71 -2.59 -5.88
#